data_AF-A0A258KD19-F1
#
_entry.id   AF-A0A258KD19-F1
#
_cell.length_a   1.000
_cell.length_b   1.000
_cell.length_c   1.000
_cell.angle_alpha   90.00
_cell.angle_beta   90.00
_cell.angle_gamma   90.00
#
_symmetry.space_group_name_H-M   'P 1'
#
loop_
_entity.id
_entity.type
_entity.pdbx_description
1 polymer ?
#
loop_
_entity_poly.entity_id
_entity_poly.type
_entity_poly.pdbx_seq_one_letter_code
_entity_poly.pdbx_strand_id
1 'polypeptide(L)' 'MNLYAIKSIYRFEMARWFRTLAQSILAPVISTSLYFVVFGSAIGSRMQAIDGVSYGAFIIPGLVMLSLLSESISNAAFGI' A
#
# COMPACT_ATOMS: atom_id res chain seq x y z
N MET A 1 3.10 -16.67 29.92
CA MET A 1 2.73 -16.14 28.60
C MET A 1 2.05 -17.25 27.81
N ASN A 2 0.81 -17.08 27.36
CA ASN A 2 0.01 -18.16 26.76
C ASN A 2 0.28 -18.27 25.24
N LEU A 3 1.41 -18.89 24.89
CA LEU A 3 1.92 -18.97 23.51
C LEU A 3 1.00 -19.76 22.57
N TYR A 4 0.25 -20.72 23.09
CA TYR A 4 -0.69 -21.53 22.31
C TYR A 4 -1.89 -20.72 21.83
N ALA A 5 -2.43 -19.84 22.70
CA ALA A 5 -3.53 -18.94 22.35
C ALA A 5 -3.11 -17.88 21.33
N ILE A 6 -1.89 -17.34 21.47
CA ILE A 6 -1.34 -16.39 20.49
C ILE A 6 -1.17 -17.06 19.12
N LYS A 7 -0.67 -18.30 19.10
CA LYS A 7 -0.47 -19.06 17.86
C LYS A 7 -1.77 -19.41 17.15
N SER A 8 -2.85 -19.72 17.87
CA SER A 8 -4.15 -20.02 17.26
C SER A 8 -4.78 -18.78 16.63
N ILE A 9 -4.77 -17.64 17.33
CA ILE A 9 -5.27 -16.36 16.82
C ILE A 9 -4.45 -15.92 15.59
N TYR A 10 -3.12 -15.98 15.68
CA TYR A 10 -2.25 -15.61 14.56
C TYR A 10 -2.54 -16.42 13.30
N ARG A 11 -2.69 -17.75 13.41
CA ARG A 11 -3.01 -18.59 12.24
C ARG A 11 -4.39 -18.30 11.66
N PHE A 12 -5.37 -17.98 12.50
CA PHE A 12 -6.72 -17.63 12.07
C PHE A 12 -6.73 -16.29 11.32
N GLU A 13 -6.08 -15.27 11.87
CA GLU A 13 -5.96 -13.94 11.26
C GLU A 13 -5.17 -13.98 9.94
N MET A 14 -4.06 -14.73 9.89
CA MET A 14 -3.30 -14.90 8.65
C MET A 14 -4.11 -15.60 7.57
N ALA A 15 -4.87 -16.66 7.91
CA ALA A 15 -5.74 -17.33 6.95
C ALA A 15 -6.86 -16.43 6.42
N ARG A 16 -7.36 -15.48 7.23
CA ARG A 16 -8.31 -14.45 6.83
C ARG A 16 -7.67 -13.45 5.88
N TRP A 17 -6.51 -12.90 6.25
CA TRP A 17 -5.77 -11.93 5.45
C TRP A 17 -5.35 -12.47 4.08
N PHE A 18 -4.97 -13.75 3.98
CA PHE A 18 -4.63 -14.38 2.70
C PHE A 18 -5.77 -14.37 1.66
N ARG A 19 -7.03 -14.30 2.09
CA ARG A 19 -8.18 -14.24 1.16
C ARG A 19 -8.41 -12.86 0.57
N THR A 20 -8.00 -11.79 1.26
CA THR A 20 -8.13 -10.38 0.82
C THR A 20 -6.83 -9.77 0.33
N LEU A 21 -5.72 -10.53 0.38
CA LEU A 21 -4.37 -10.15 -0.03
C LEU A 21 -4.31 -9.64 -1.48
N ALA A 22 -5.02 -10.33 -2.38
CA ALA A 22 -5.09 -9.92 -3.78
C ALA A 22 -5.69 -8.51 -3.91
N GLN A 23 -6.80 -8.23 -3.23
CA GLN A 23 -7.49 -6.94 -3.31
C GLN A 23 -6.70 -5.81 -2.65
N SER A 24 -6.12 -6.07 -1.47
CA SER A 24 -5.38 -5.08 -0.68
C SER A 24 -4.04 -4.69 -1.31
N ILE A 25 -3.47 -5.53 -2.19
CA ILE A 25 -2.28 -5.19 -2.99
C ILE A 25 -2.64 -4.68 -4.39
N LEU A 26 -3.65 -5.25 -5.05
CA LEU A 26 -4.04 -4.83 -6.40
C LEU A 26 -4.48 -3.37 -6.46
N ALA A 27 -5.28 -2.91 -5.49
CA ALA A 27 -5.78 -1.54 -5.46
C ALA A 27 -4.65 -0.49 -5.45
N PRO A 28 -3.67 -0.54 -4.52
CA PRO A 28 -2.56 0.41 -4.52
C PRO A 28 -1.66 0.30 -5.75
N VAL A 29 -1.41 -0.92 -6.26
CA VAL A 29 -0.56 -1.12 -7.45
C VAL A 29 -1.20 -0.51 -8.70
N ILE A 30 -2.50 -0.73 -8.90
CA ILE A 30 -3.24 -0.15 -10.03
C ILE A 30 -3.27 1.38 -9.93
N SER A 31 -3.57 1.92 -8.74
CA SER A 31 -3.60 3.36 -8.52
C SER A 31 -2.24 4.02 -8.79
N THR A 32 -1.16 3.44 -8.26
CA THR A 32 0.21 3.94 -8.47
C THR A 32 0.60 3.87 -9.95
N SER A 33 0.23 2.79 -10.65
CA SER A 33 0.50 2.63 -12.08
C SER A 33 -0.28 3.63 -12.93
N LEU A 34 -1.57 3.84 -12.65
CA LEU A 34 -2.39 4.84 -13.33
C LEU A 34 -1.87 6.25 -13.07
N TYR A 35 -1.48 6.56 -11.84
CA TYR A 35 -0.87 7.84 -11.50
C TYR A 35 0.41 8.06 -12.31
N PHE A 36 1.28 7.05 -12.38
CA PHE A 36 2.50 7.13 -13.16
C PHE A 36 2.23 7.32 -14.66
N VAL A 37 1.26 6.60 -15.23
CA VAL A 37 0.90 6.75 -16.65
C VAL A 37 0.35 8.15 -16.91
N VAL A 38 -0.60 8.63 -16.12
CA VAL A 38 -1.25 9.94 -16.36
C VAL A 38 -0.29 11.10 -16.08
N PHE A 39 0.34 11.14 -14.90
CA PHE A 39 1.20 12.26 -14.51
C PHE A 39 2.59 12.16 -15.16
N GLY A 40 3.11 10.96 -15.34
CA GLY A 40 4.37 10.74 -16.05
C GLY A 40 4.28 11.06 -17.54
N SER A 41 3.18 10.71 -18.22
CA SER A 41 3.02 11.06 -19.64
C SER A 41 2.67 12.54 -19.85
N ALA A 42 1.90 13.15 -18.95
CA ALA A 42 1.45 14.54 -19.10
C ALA A 42 2.46 15.58 -18.60
N ILE A 43 3.21 15.27 -17.53
CA ILE A 43 4.10 16.23 -16.85
C ILE A 43 5.57 15.81 -16.95
N GLY A 44 5.90 14.64 -17.52
CA GLY A 44 7.26 14.10 -17.59
C GLY A 44 8.33 15.03 -18.17
N SER A 45 7.95 15.96 -19.06
CA SER A 45 8.85 16.97 -19.64
C SER A 45 9.05 18.22 -18.76
N ARG A 46 8.21 18.44 -17.75
CA ARG A 46 8.27 19.58 -16.80
C ARG A 46 8.59 19.14 -15.36
N MET A 47 8.69 17.84 -15.10
CA MET A 47 9.08 17.29 -13.80
C MET A 47 10.58 17.53 -13.56
N GLN A 48 10.90 18.72 -13.04
CA GLN A 48 12.23 18.99 -12.50
C GLN A 48 12.52 18.02 -11.35
N ALA A 49 13.75 17.49 -11.32
CA ALA A 49 14.22 16.71 -10.19
C ALA A 49 14.16 17.58 -8.93
N ILE A 50 13.48 17.10 -7.89
CA ILE A 50 13.45 17.76 -6.59
C ILE A 50 14.72 17.29 -5.88
N ASP A 51 15.66 18.20 -5.61
CA ASP A 51 16.95 17.89 -4.95
C ASP A 51 17.76 16.76 -5.62
N GLY A 52 17.71 16.64 -6.94
CA GLY A 52 18.43 15.60 -7.68
C GLY A 52 17.79 14.21 -7.66
N VAL A 53 16.63 14.06 -7.01
CA VAL A 53 15.84 12.82 -7.01
C VAL A 53 14.71 12.94 -8.03
N SER A 54 14.47 11.86 -8.79
CA SER A 54 13.36 11.83 -9.74
C SER A 54 12.03 11.89 -8.97
N TYR A 55 11.10 12.73 -9.43
CA TYR A 55 9.77 12.85 -8.82
C TYR A 55 9.06 11.51 -8.65
N GLY A 56 9.28 10.56 -9.58
CA GLY A 56 8.76 9.19 -9.46
C GLY A 56 9.29 8.47 -8.21
N ALA A 57 10.59 8.59 -7.92
CA ALA A 57 11.19 7.99 -6.73
C ALA A 57 10.71 8.62 -5.41
N PHE A 58 10.22 9.87 -5.44
CA PHE A 58 9.64 10.53 -4.26
C PHE A 58 8.16 10.19 -4.06
N ILE A 59 7.36 10.18 -5.13
CA ILE A 59 5.90 9.98 -5.03
C ILE A 59 5.53 8.51 -4.84
N ILE A 60 6.22 7.56 -5.47
CA ILE A 60 5.87 6.14 -5.39
C ILE A 60 5.85 5.65 -3.92
N PRO A 61 6.88 5.89 -3.10
CA PRO A 61 6.84 5.52 -1.69
C PRO A 61 5.76 6.25 -0.88
N GLY A 62 5.49 7.52 -1.20
CA GLY A 62 4.47 8.32 -0.53
C GLY A 62 3.05 7.82 -0.77
N LEU A 63 2.72 7.46 -2.01
CA LEU A 63 1.41 6.89 -2.37
C LEU A 63 1.23 5.50 -1.75
N VAL A 64 2.27 4.66 -1.78
CA VAL A 64 2.24 3.34 -1.13
C VAL A 64 2.04 3.49 0.38
N MET A 65 2.72 4.44 1.04
CA MET A 65 2.52 4.72 2.47
C MET A 65 1.08 5.16 2.78
N LEU A 66 0.51 6.04 1.97
CA LEU A 66 -0.89 6.47 2.14
C LEU A 66 -1.86 5.28 2.05
N SER A 67 -1.67 4.40 1.07
CA SER A 67 -2.48 3.20 0.93
C SER A 67 -2.29 2.23 2.09
N LEU A 68 -1.05 1.98 2.52
CA LEU A 68 -0.77 1.12 3.68
C LEU A 68 -1.41 1.65 4.96
N LEU A 69 -1.36 2.96 5.18
CA LEU A 69 -2.01 3.59 6.34
C LEU A 69 -3.53 3.45 6.27
N SER A 70 -4.13 3.73 5.11
CA SER A 70 -5.58 3.60 4.90
C SER A 70 -6.06 2.17 5.12
N GLU A 71 -5.36 1.18 4.53
CA GLU A 71 -5.69 -0.23 4.70
C GLU A 71 -5.45 -0.70 6.13
N SER A 72 -4.36 -0.26 6.78
CA SER A 72 -4.09 -0.65 8.18
C SER A 72 -5.13 -0.09 9.14
N ILE A 73 -5.53 1.17 8.96
CA ILE A 73 -6.57 1.81 9.78
C ILE A 73 -7.92 1.16 9.52
N SER A 74 -8.28 0.92 8.26
CA SER A 74 -9.54 0.25 7.89
C SER A 74 -9.60 -1.17 8.47
N ASN A 75 -8.57 -1.98 8.26
CA ASN A 75 -8.51 -3.34 8.80
C ASN A 75 -8.44 -3.37 10.34
N ALA A 76 -7.85 -2.36 10.99
CA ALA A 76 -7.87 -2.24 12.45
C ALA A 76 -9.22 -1.77 13.00
N ALA A 77 -9.91 -0.86 12.30
CA ALA A 77 -11.20 -0.32 12.72
C ALA A 77 -12.36 -1.30 12.53
N PHE A 78 -12.35 -2.07 11.44
CA PHE A 78 -13.29 -3.17 11.17
C PHE A 78 -12.76 -4.53 11.63
N GLY A 79 -11.62 -4.53 12.32
CA GLY A 79 -10.93 -5.70 12.86
C GLY A 79 -11.57 -6.24 14.15
N ILE A 80 -12.91 -6.32 14.18
CA ILE A 80 -13.70 -7.15 15.08
C ILE A 80 -14.95 -7.61 14.32
#